data_AF-A0A1S2RAW9-F1
#
_entry.id   AF-A0A1S2RAW9-F1
#
_cell.length_a   1.000
_cell.length_b   1.000
_cell.length_c   1.000
_cell.angle_alpha   90.00
_cell.angle_beta   90.00
_cell.angle_gamma   90.00
#
_symmetry.space_group_name_H-M   'P 1'
#
loop_
_entity.id
_entity.type
_entity.pdbx_description
1 polymer ?
#
loop_
_entity_poly.entity_id
_entity_poly.type
_entity_poly.pdbx_seq_one_letter_code
_entity_poly.pdbx_strand_id
1 'polypeptide(L)'
;MGIRFLKISVIYFLIGIGFGMFMSISHKFQYAPSHAHINLLGWTSLALSGLIYALYPALSEKKLATLHFWLHNIGLPVMMIGLIWLESGNSSVEPLIAAGATVMSLGIICFTLNVLKNLTSRSESAAKSKIVS
;
A
#
# COMPACT_ATOMS: atom_id res chain seq x y z
N MET A 1 10.26 -3.06 -10.47
CA MET A 1 9.59 -3.30 -9.17
C MET A 1 8.07 -3.40 -9.28
N GLY A 2 7.40 -2.76 -10.25
CA GLY A 2 5.92 -2.73 -10.33
C GLY A 2 5.21 -4.10 -10.25
N ILE A 3 5.73 -5.14 -10.89
CA ILE A 3 5.14 -6.50 -10.83
C ILE A 3 5.11 -7.06 -9.40
N ARG A 4 6.11 -6.74 -8.56
CA ARG A 4 6.14 -7.21 -7.17
C ARG A 4 5.04 -6.54 -6.34
N PHE A 5 4.82 -5.25 -6.54
CA PHE A 5 3.71 -4.50 -5.92
C PHE A 5 2.36 -5.11 -6.29
N LEU A 6 2.14 -5.43 -7.57
CA LEU A 6 0.90 -6.07 -8.03
C LEU A 6 0.70 -7.45 -7.41
N LYS A 7 1.74 -8.29 -7.35
CA LYS A 7 1.64 -9.62 -6.70
C LYS A 7 1.25 -9.51 -5.23
N ILE A 8 1.88 -8.59 -4.50
CA ILE A 8 1.60 -8.37 -3.07
C ILE A 8 0.20 -7.78 -2.87
N SER A 9 -0.21 -6.85 -3.74
CA SER A 9 -1.55 -6.25 -3.71
C SER A 9 -2.66 -7.30 -3.83
N VAL A 10 -2.52 -8.28 -4.73
CA VAL A 10 -3.51 -9.36 -4.87
C VAL A 10 -3.54 -10.28 -3.64
N ILE A 11 -2.40 -10.48 -2.96
CA ILE A 11 -2.38 -11.22 -1.68
C ILE A 11 -3.14 -10.44 -0.60
N TYR A 12 -2.91 -9.13 -0.47
CA TYR A 12 -3.66 -8.30 0.47
C TYR A 12 -5.15 -8.25 0.14
N PHE A 13 -5.53 -8.29 -1.14
CA PHE A 13 -6.93 -8.38 -1.55
C PHE A 13 -7.58 -9.67 -1.07
N LEU A 14 -6.88 -10.81 -1.22
CA LEU A 14 -7.36 -12.10 -0.73
C LEU A 14 -7.55 -12.08 0.80
N ILE A 15 -6.58 -11.51 1.53
CA ILE A 15 -6.66 -11.31 2.99
C ILE A 15 -7.85 -10.40 3.35
N GLY A 16 -8.02 -9.30 2.62
CA GLY A 16 -9.11 -8.34 2.81
C GLY A 16 -10.49 -8.98 2.65
N ILE A 17 -10.70 -9.78 1.59
CA ILE A 17 -11.94 -10.53 1.38
C ILE A 17 -12.17 -11.52 2.53
N GLY A 18 -11.15 -12.31 2.89
CA GLY A 18 -11.25 -13.27 3.99
C GLY A 18 -11.60 -12.60 5.32
N PHE A 19 -10.98 -11.47 5.63
CA PHE A 19 -11.24 -10.69 6.83
C PHE A 19 -12.65 -10.07 6.81
N GLY A 20 -13.10 -9.56 5.66
CA GLY A 20 -14.46 -9.06 5.47
C GLY A 20 -15.52 -10.13 5.72
N MET A 21 -15.29 -11.33 5.18
CA MET A 21 -16.16 -12.48 5.40
C MET A 21 -16.18 -12.89 6.88
N PHE A 22 -15.02 -12.94 7.53
CA PHE A 22 -14.92 -13.21 8.98
C PHE A 22 -15.73 -12.20 9.81
N MET A 23 -15.61 -10.89 9.52
CA MET A 23 -16.39 -9.87 10.21
C MET A 23 -17.90 -10.05 10.01
N SER A 24 -18.32 -10.37 8.77
CA SER A 24 -19.74 -10.55 8.44
C SER A 24 -20.33 -11.77 9.14
N ILE A 25 -19.62 -12.90 9.17
CA ILE A 25 -20.10 -14.13 9.82
C ILE A 25 -20.13 -13.96 11.35
N SER A 26 -19.10 -13.31 11.90
CA SER A 26 -18.94 -13.15 13.34
C SER A 26 -19.72 -11.95 13.91
N HIS A 27 -20.36 -11.14 13.05
CA HIS A 27 -20.97 -9.84 13.37
C HIS A 27 -20.04 -8.87 14.12
N LYS A 28 -18.72 -9.02 13.96
CA LYS A 28 -17.70 -8.19 14.64
C LYS A 28 -17.32 -6.98 13.78
N PHE A 29 -18.27 -6.08 13.61
CA PHE A 29 -18.08 -4.86 12.80
C PHE A 29 -17.16 -3.82 13.43
N GLN A 30 -16.73 -4.03 14.69
CA GLN A 30 -15.68 -3.22 15.32
C GLN A 30 -14.35 -3.24 14.56
N TYR A 31 -14.09 -4.26 13.75
CA TYR A 31 -12.89 -4.37 12.91
C TYR A 31 -13.03 -3.72 11.52
N ALA A 32 -14.14 -3.02 11.27
CA ALA A 32 -14.40 -2.38 9.97
C ALA A 32 -13.30 -1.38 9.56
N PRO A 33 -12.74 -0.54 10.47
CA PRO A 33 -11.60 0.31 10.13
C PRO A 33 -10.39 -0.49 9.65
N SER A 34 -9.95 -1.54 10.37
CA SER A 34 -8.85 -2.40 9.92
C SER A 34 -9.11 -3.04 8.56
N HIS A 35 -10.31 -3.57 8.32
CA HIS A 35 -10.68 -4.12 7.02
C HIS A 35 -10.56 -3.10 5.88
N ALA A 36 -11.07 -1.89 6.09
CA ALA A 36 -11.00 -0.83 5.10
C ALA A 36 -9.54 -0.45 4.77
N HIS A 37 -8.67 -0.39 5.76
CA HIS A 37 -7.25 -0.08 5.56
C HIS A 37 -6.50 -1.18 4.82
N ILE A 38 -6.78 -2.46 5.10
CA ILE A 38 -6.20 -3.59 4.35
C ILE A 38 -6.54 -3.49 2.86
N ASN A 39 -7.80 -3.22 2.54
CA ASN A 39 -8.22 -3.09 1.14
C ASN A 39 -7.70 -1.82 0.48
N LEU A 40 -7.77 -0.68 1.16
CA LEU A 40 -7.35 0.59 0.57
C LEU A 40 -5.82 0.67 0.44
N LEU A 41 -5.08 0.49 1.52
CA LEU A 41 -3.62 0.64 1.55
C LEU A 41 -2.90 -0.62 1.10
N GLY A 42 -3.41 -1.81 1.44
CA GLY A 42 -2.80 -3.09 1.06
C GLY A 42 -3.14 -3.52 -0.36
N TRP A 43 -4.37 -3.33 -0.83
CA TRP A 43 -4.74 -3.67 -2.20
C TRP A 43 -4.69 -2.46 -3.13
N THR A 44 -5.60 -1.48 -2.99
CA THR A 44 -5.78 -0.39 -3.98
C THR A 44 -4.54 0.46 -4.19
N SER A 45 -3.92 0.98 -3.13
CA SER A 45 -2.72 1.82 -3.23
C SER A 45 -1.51 1.06 -3.78
N LEU A 46 -1.30 -0.19 -3.37
CA LEU A 46 -0.23 -1.05 -3.90
C LEU A 46 -0.48 -1.44 -5.37
N ALA A 47 -1.74 -1.67 -5.75
CA ALA A 47 -2.10 -1.96 -7.14
C ALA A 47 -1.81 -0.75 -8.04
N LEU A 48 -2.27 0.44 -7.64
CA LEU A 48 -2.07 1.68 -8.40
C LEU A 48 -0.59 2.05 -8.50
N SER A 49 0.16 2.00 -7.39
CA SER A 49 1.60 2.27 -7.43
C SER A 49 2.36 1.22 -8.25
N GLY A 50 1.98 -0.05 -8.14
CA GLY A 50 2.52 -1.13 -8.96
C GLY A 50 2.29 -0.93 -10.45
N LEU A 51 1.08 -0.50 -10.83
CA LEU A 51 0.71 -0.18 -12.21
C LEU A 51 1.50 1.03 -12.73
N ILE A 52 1.62 2.10 -11.93
CA ILE A 52 2.42 3.28 -12.29
C ILE A 52 3.89 2.89 -12.50
N TYR A 53 4.47 2.06 -11.63
CA TYR A 53 5.84 1.57 -11.80
C TYR A 53 6.01 0.58 -12.96
N ALA A 54 4.95 -0.09 -13.40
CA ALA A 54 4.98 -0.96 -14.56
C ALA A 54 4.90 -0.17 -15.88
N LEU A 55 4.05 0.86 -15.91
CA LEU A 55 3.88 1.77 -17.06
C LEU A 55 5.07 2.70 -17.25
N TYR A 56 5.71 3.11 -16.15
CA TYR A 56 6.85 4.02 -16.17
C TYR A 56 8.08 3.40 -15.50
N PRO A 57 8.87 2.57 -16.21
CA PRO A 57 10.03 1.88 -15.66
C PRO A 57 11.09 2.84 -15.07
N ALA A 58 11.26 4.02 -15.67
CA ALA A 58 12.20 5.05 -15.19
C ALA A 58 11.89 5.54 -13.76
N LEU A 59 10.63 5.50 -13.34
CA LEU A 59 10.21 5.79 -11.97
C LEU A 59 10.51 4.63 -11.01
N SER A 60 10.57 3.39 -11.51
CA SER A 60 10.85 2.19 -10.72
C SER A 60 12.34 2.00 -10.39
N GLU A 61 13.26 2.66 -11.10
CA GLU A 61 14.71 2.52 -10.88
C GLU A 61 15.26 3.50 -9.83
N LYS A 62 14.45 4.44 -9.37
CA LYS A 62 14.86 5.44 -8.38
C LYS A 62 14.90 4.86 -6.98
N LYS A 63 15.88 5.28 -6.16
CA LYS A 63 16.00 4.91 -4.74
C LYS A 63 14.71 5.16 -3.94
N LEU A 64 13.92 6.17 -4.33
CA LEU A 64 12.62 6.48 -3.73
C LEU A 64 11.58 5.37 -3.92
N ALA A 65 11.60 4.63 -5.04
CA ALA A 65 10.67 3.52 -5.27
C ALA A 65 11.01 2.32 -4.37
N THR A 66 12.29 2.05 -4.16
CA THR A 66 12.74 1.02 -3.20
C THR A 66 12.41 1.42 -1.76
N LEU A 67 12.58 2.69 -1.40
CA LEU A 67 12.24 3.19 -0.07
C LEU A 67 10.73 3.12 0.18
N HIS A 68 9.91 3.54 -0.78
CA HIS A 68 8.46 3.38 -0.74
C HIS A 68 8.06 1.91 -0.52
N PHE A 69 8.66 0.97 -1.25
CA PHE A 69 8.37 -0.46 -1.10
C PHE A 69 8.62 -0.97 0.32
N TRP A 70 9.78 -0.66 0.90
CA TRP A 70 10.13 -1.11 2.24
C TRP A 70 9.30 -0.44 3.34
N LEU A 71 9.12 0.89 3.24
CA LEU A 71 8.32 1.63 4.21
C LEU A 71 6.86 1.18 4.19
N HIS A 72 6.28 0.92 3.02
CA HIS A 72 4.90 0.45 2.92
C HIS A 72 4.73 -0.98 3.45
N ASN A 73 5.63 -1.90 3.09
CA ASN A 73 5.55 -3.29 3.54
C ASN A 73 5.84 -3.48 5.04
N ILE A 74 6.58 -2.57 5.68
CA ILE A 74 6.81 -2.61 7.13
C ILE A 74 5.75 -1.81 7.87
N GLY A 75 5.38 -0.63 7.36
CA GLY A 75 4.40 0.25 7.98
C GLY A 75 2.99 -0.36 7.99
N LEU A 76 2.58 -1.06 6.92
CA LEU A 76 1.23 -1.63 6.82
C LEU A 76 0.99 -2.70 7.90
N PRO A 77 1.82 -3.75 8.04
CA PRO A 77 1.56 -4.79 9.03
C PRO A 77 1.63 -4.26 10.46
N VAL A 78 2.59 -3.37 10.75
CA VAL A 78 2.71 -2.76 12.09
C VAL A 78 1.46 -1.96 12.44
N MET A 79 0.97 -1.14 11.52
CA MET A 79 -0.26 -0.38 11.72
C MET A 79 -1.49 -1.29 11.85
N MET A 80 -1.60 -2.34 11.04
CA MET A 80 -2.72 -3.28 11.09
C MET A 80 -2.75 -4.11 12.37
N ILE A 81 -1.61 -4.58 12.85
CA ILE A 81 -1.53 -5.32 14.12
C ILE A 81 -1.96 -4.42 15.27
N GLY A 82 -1.47 -3.17 15.30
CA GLY A 82 -1.88 -2.20 16.32
C GLY A 82 -3.38 -1.91 16.26
N LEU A 83 -3.94 -1.68 15.06
CA LEU A 83 -5.35 -1.31 14.90
C LEU A 83 -6.30 -2.44 15.29
N ILE A 84 -6.02 -3.68 14.88
CA ILE A 84 -6.81 -4.85 15.29
C ILE A 84 -6.79 -5.03 16.82
N TRP A 85 -5.66 -4.74 17.46
CA TRP A 85 -5.53 -4.85 18.91
C TRP A 85 -6.29 -3.74 19.65
N LEU A 86 -6.26 -2.51 19.11
CA LEU A 86 -7.08 -1.40 19.60
C LEU A 86 -8.57 -1.70 19.48
N GLU A 87 -9.01 -2.20 18.32
CA GLU A 87 -10.40 -2.62 18.06
C GLU A 87 -10.83 -3.82 18.93
N SER A 88 -9.86 -4.55 19.50
CA SER A 88 -10.12 -5.61 20.48
C SER A 88 -10.20 -5.10 21.93
N GLY A 89 -10.09 -3.77 22.14
CA GLY A 89 -10.30 -3.11 23.43
C GLY A 89 -9.03 -2.76 24.20
N ASN A 90 -7.83 -2.90 23.62
CA ASN A 90 -6.58 -2.54 24.30
C ASN A 90 -6.04 -1.20 23.77
N SER A 91 -6.19 -0.12 24.54
CA SER A 91 -5.70 1.21 24.18
C SER A 91 -4.18 1.39 24.33
N SER A 92 -3.46 0.45 24.96
CA SER A 92 -2.00 0.55 25.16
C SER A 92 -1.19 0.49 23.86
N VAL A 93 -1.83 0.18 22.73
CA VAL A 93 -1.19 0.02 21.42
C VAL A 93 -1.25 1.27 20.54
N GLU A 94 -1.88 2.35 20.99
CA GLU A 94 -1.93 3.63 20.25
C GLU A 94 -0.56 4.13 19.78
N PRO A 95 0.53 4.07 20.59
CA PRO A 95 1.86 4.47 20.12
C PRO A 95 2.38 3.60 18.98
N LEU A 96 2.04 2.31 18.97
CA LEU A 96 2.43 1.38 17.91
C LEU A 96 1.70 1.70 16.59
N ILE A 97 0.41 2.03 16.68
CA ILE A 97 -0.37 2.50 15.53
C ILE A 97 0.25 3.78 14.98
N ALA A 98 0.55 4.75 15.84
CA ALA A 98 1.16 6.02 15.43
C ALA A 98 2.51 5.81 14.74
N ALA A 99 3.35 4.91 15.27
CA ALA A 99 4.63 4.56 14.65
C ALA A 99 4.44 3.92 13.27
N GLY A 100 3.57 2.92 13.15
CA GLY A 100 3.27 2.25 11.88
C GLY A 100 2.68 3.21 10.84
N ALA A 101 1.72 4.04 11.24
CA ALA A 101 1.10 5.05 10.41
C ALA A 101 2.09 6.12 9.92
N THR A 102 3.05 6.50 10.77
CA THR A 102 4.12 7.45 10.39
C THR A 102 5.04 6.84 9.33
N VAL A 103 5.50 5.61 9.54
CA VAL A 103 6.35 4.88 8.57
C VAL A 103 5.63 4.71 7.23
N MET A 104 4.36 4.32 7.27
CA MET A 104 3.50 4.23 6.09
C MET A 104 3.39 5.58 5.36
N SER A 105 3.11 6.65 6.09
CA SER A 105 2.95 8.00 5.54
C SER A 105 4.24 8.49 4.87
N LEU A 106 5.39 8.21 5.46
CA LEU A 106 6.70 8.49 4.83
C LEU A 106 6.88 7.72 3.53
N GLY A 107 6.40 6.47 3.45
CA GLY A 107 6.36 5.68 2.23
C GLY A 107 5.54 6.34 1.11
N ILE A 108 4.32 6.78 1.45
CA ILE A 108 3.44 7.52 0.53
C ILE A 108 4.06 8.84 0.09
N ILE A 109 4.71 9.59 1.00
CA ILE A 109 5.42 10.83 0.65
C ILE A 109 6.55 10.53 -0.35
N CYS A 110 7.32 9.46 -0.15
CA CYS A 110 8.35 9.03 -1.10
C CYS A 110 7.75 8.72 -2.47
N PHE A 111 6.62 8.02 -2.51
CA PHE A 111 5.88 7.74 -3.75
C PHE A 111 5.45 9.02 -4.45
N THR A 112 4.78 9.92 -3.73
CA THR A 112 4.29 11.20 -4.26
C THR A 112 5.43 12.05 -4.81
N LEU A 113 6.51 12.21 -4.06
CA LEU A 113 7.69 12.96 -4.51
C LEU A 113 8.35 12.31 -5.73
N ASN A 114 8.39 10.98 -5.79
CA ASN A 114 8.94 10.27 -6.94
C ASN A 114 8.11 10.53 -8.19
N VAL A 115 6.77 10.44 -8.09
CA VAL A 115 5.85 10.71 -9.20
C VAL A 115 5.96 12.17 -9.63
N LEU A 116 5.78 13.13 -8.73
CA LEU A 116 5.77 14.56 -9.07
C LEU A 116 7.10 15.05 -9.69
N LYS A 117 8.24 14.51 -9.25
CA LYS A 117 9.55 14.94 -9.75
C LYS A 117 9.99 14.24 -11.03
N ASN A 118 9.58 12.99 -11.26
CA ASN A 118 10.15 12.16 -12.32
C ASN A 118 9.15 11.80 -13.43
N LEU A 119 7.85 12.02 -13.22
CA LEU A 119 6.85 11.87 -14.26
C LEU A 119 6.93 13.10 -15.19
N THR A 120 7.54 12.91 -16.35
CA THR A 120 7.81 13.97 -17.35
C THR A 120 7.29 13.57 -18.73
N SER A 121 7.11 14.51 -19.66
CA SER A 121 6.66 14.20 -21.04
C SER A 121 7.54 13.16 -21.77
N ARG A 122 8.83 13.10 -21.43
CA ARG A 122 9.76 12.07 -21.93
C ARG A 122 9.38 10.67 -21.46
N SER A 123 8.85 10.55 -20.24
CA SER A 123 8.33 9.29 -19.69
C SER A 123 7.01 8.86 -20.34
N GLU A 124 6.17 9.81 -20.77
CA GLU A 124 4.93 9.52 -21.53
C GLU A 124 5.21 8.95 -22.91
N SER A 125 6.19 9.53 -23.65
CA SER A 125 6.56 9.03 -24.99
C SER A 125 7.12 7.61 -24.95
N ALA A 126 7.95 7.31 -23.94
CA ALA A 126 8.48 5.97 -23.70
C ALA A 126 7.39 4.96 -23.32
N ALA A 127 6.39 5.36 -22.53
CA ALA A 127 5.25 4.50 -22.18
C ALA A 127 4.37 4.19 -23.40
N LYS A 128 4.06 5.19 -24.25
CA LYS A 128 3.27 5.00 -25.47
C LYS A 128 3.94 4.04 -26.45
N SER A 129 5.25 4.17 -26.66
CA SER A 129 6.01 3.25 -27.54
C SER A 129 5.82 1.78 -27.15
N LYS A 130 5.78 1.50 -25.84
CA LYS A 130 5.66 0.15 -25.30
C LYS A 130 4.25 -0.45 -25.35
N ILE A 131 3.21 0.38 -25.51
CA ILE A 131 1.81 -0.08 -25.67
C ILE A 131 1.52 -0.40 -27.14
N VAL A 132 2.23 0.22 -28.07
CA VAL A 132 2.04 0.07 -29.51
C VAL A 132 2.91 -1.06 -30.10
N SER A 133 3.92 -1.53 -29.38
CA SER A 133 4.77 -2.69 -29.72
C SER A 133 4.22 -4.01 -29.20
#